data_AF-A0A1S2M3R0-F1
#
_entry.id   AF-A0A1S2M3R0-F1
#
_cell.length_a   1.000
_cell.length_b   1.000
_cell.length_c   1.000
_cell.angle_alpha   90.00
_cell.angle_beta   90.00
_cell.angle_gamma   90.00
#
_symmetry.space_group_name_H-M   'P 1'
#
loop_
_entity.id
_entity.type
_entity.pdbx_description
1 polymer ?
#
loop_
_entity_poly.entity_id
_entity_poly.type
_entity_poly.pdbx_seq_one_letter_code
_entity_poly.pdbx_strand_id
1 'polypeptide(L)' 'MTIGSQVKQCLASLKSIEANLNSLALKTEDEEARQAFHETCLKTRKVVQEMETRVSELEFEEPQYKGV' A
#
# COMPACT_ATOMS: atom_id res chain seq x y z
N MET A 1 16.39 -12.54 -4.69
CA MET A 1 15.10 -11.96 -4.27
C MET A 1 14.75 -12.60 -2.94
N THR A 2 14.72 -11.84 -1.84
CA THR A 2 14.27 -12.34 -0.53
C THR A 2 12.79 -12.11 -0.33
N ILE A 3 12.23 -12.70 0.73
CA ILE A 3 10.84 -12.47 1.10
C ILE A 3 10.61 -10.98 1.39
N GLY A 4 11.53 -10.32 2.11
CA GLY A 4 11.48 -8.87 2.31
C GLY A 4 11.40 -8.08 1.00
N SER A 5 12.18 -8.45 -0.03
CA SER A 5 12.11 -7.79 -1.34
C SER A 5 10.79 -8.01 -2.08
N GLN A 6 10.19 -9.19 -1.97
CA GLN A 6 8.88 -9.49 -2.56
C GLN A 6 7.76 -8.70 -1.88
N VAL A 7 7.79 -8.62 -0.54
CA VAL A 7 6.81 -7.86 0.24
C VAL A 7 6.94 -6.36 -0.03
N LYS A 8 8.16 -5.82 -0.14
CA LYS A 8 8.39 -4.41 -0.55
C LYS A 8 7.83 -4.11 -1.94
N GLN A 9 8.02 -5.02 -2.90
CA GLN A 9 7.45 -4.85 -4.24
C GLN A 9 5.92 -4.86 -4.21
N CYS A 10 5.30 -5.76 -3.42
CA CYS A 10 3.86 -5.78 -3.22
C CYS A 10 3.36 -4.46 -2.59
N LEU A 11 4.05 -3.98 -1.54
CA LEU A 11 3.75 -2.70 -0.89
C LEU A 11 3.79 -1.52 -1.88
N ALA A 12 4.78 -1.47 -2.77
CA ALA A 12 4.86 -0.43 -3.80
C ALA A 12 3.65 -0.46 -4.75
N SER A 13 3.20 -1.65 -5.15
CA SER A 13 1.98 -1.81 -5.94
C SER A 13 0.73 -1.35 -5.18
N LEU A 14 0.61 -1.67 -3.89
CA LEU A 14 -0.52 -1.24 -3.05
C LEU A 14 -0.58 0.29 -2.91
N LYS A 15 0.57 0.95 -2.68
CA LYS A 15 0.65 2.43 -2.65
C LYS A 15 0.23 3.06 -3.96
N SER A 16 0.62 2.46 -5.09
CA SER A 16 0.20 2.92 -6.42
C SER A 16 -1.31 2.77 -6.62
N ILE A 17 -1.90 1.66 -6.15
CA ILE A 17 -3.35 1.44 -6.19
C ILE A 17 -4.09 2.46 -5.32
N GLU A 18 -3.62 2.72 -4.09
CA GLU A 18 -4.20 3.75 -3.21
C GLU A 18 -4.22 5.12 -3.89
N ALA A 19 -3.09 5.53 -4.47
CA ALA A 19 -2.97 6.82 -5.16
C ALA A 19 -3.91 6.91 -6.38
N ASN A 20 -4.06 5.82 -7.13
CA ASN A 20 -4.98 5.74 -8.26
C ASN A 20 -6.45 5.84 -7.81
N LEU A 21 -6.84 5.13 -6.75
CA LEU A 21 -8.19 5.21 -6.18
C LEU A 21 -8.52 6.62 -5.69
N ASN A 22 -7.58 7.27 -5.00
CA ASN A 22 -7.75 8.66 -4.58
C ASN A 22 -7.89 9.60 -5.79
N SER A 23 -7.08 9.41 -6.83
CA SER A 23 -7.16 10.20 -8.06
C SER A 23 -8.47 10.00 -8.81
N LEU A 24 -9.01 8.78 -8.83
CA LEU A 24 -10.32 8.47 -9.41
C LEU A 24 -11.43 9.16 -8.60
N ALA A 25 -11.42 9.02 -7.27
CA ALA A 25 -12.39 9.71 -6.41
C ALA A 25 -12.40 11.23 -6.65
N LEU A 26 -11.24 11.87 -6.85
CA LEU A 26 -11.15 13.31 -7.13
C LEU A 26 -11.66 13.72 -8.52
N LYS A 27 -11.61 12.81 -9.50
CA LYS A 27 -12.00 13.09 -10.90
C LYS A 27 -13.42 12.65 -11.22
N THR A 28 -14.04 11.85 -10.37
CA THR A 28 -15.40 11.32 -10.58
C THR A 28 -16.45 12.35 -10.15
N GLU A 29 -17.35 12.69 -11.07
CA GLU A 29 -18.48 13.60 -10.81
C GLU A 29 -19.68 12.87 -10.17
N ASP A 30 -19.90 11.61 -10.54
CA ASP A 30 -20.94 10.77 -9.95
C ASP A 30 -20.68 10.54 -8.46
N GLU A 31 -21.64 10.92 -7.62
CA GLU A 31 -21.44 10.96 -6.18
C GLU A 31 -21.27 9.56 -5.57
N GLU A 32 -22.04 8.58 -6.06
CA GLU A 32 -21.99 7.20 -5.58
C GLU A 32 -20.65 6.55 -5.93
N ALA A 33 -20.20 6.69 -7.18
CA ALA A 33 -18.91 6.17 -7.62
C ALA A 33 -17.74 6.87 -6.92
N ARG A 34 -17.81 8.19 -6.70
CA ARG A 34 -16.82 8.95 -5.93
C ARG A 34 -16.70 8.40 -4.51
N GLN A 35 -17.83 8.16 -3.84
CA GLN A 35 -17.85 7.58 -2.50
C GLN A 35 -17.25 6.17 -2.49
N ALA A 36 -17.60 5.33 -3.47
CA ALA A 36 -17.05 3.99 -3.59
C ALA A 36 -15.51 4.00 -3.76
N PHE A 37 -14.96 4.88 -4.61
CA PHE A 37 -13.50 5.03 -4.76
C PHE A 37 -12.85 5.54 -3.48
N HIS A 38 -13.46 6.52 -2.81
CA HIS A 38 -12.94 7.07 -1.56
C HIS A 38 -12.90 6.03 -0.44
N GLU A 39 -14.00 5.30 -0.22
CA GLU A 39 -14.07 4.24 0.78
C GLU A 39 -13.08 3.11 0.49
N THR A 40 -12.94 2.74 -0.78
CA THR A 40 -11.96 1.73 -1.19
C THR A 40 -10.54 2.23 -0.95
N CYS A 41 -10.24 3.48 -1.28
CA CYS A 41 -8.95 4.11 -0.98
C CYS A 41 -8.63 4.05 0.53
N LEU A 42 -9.60 4.34 1.39
CA LEU A 42 -9.41 4.26 2.85
C LEU A 42 -9.14 2.83 3.32
N LYS A 43 -9.81 1.83 2.75
CA LYS A 43 -9.55 0.41 3.04
C LYS A 43 -8.14 0.03 2.57
N THR A 44 -7.75 0.40 1.35
CA THR A 44 -6.41 0.14 0.81
C THR A 44 -5.32 0.80 1.66
N ARG A 45 -5.53 2.04 2.14
CA ARG A 45 -4.58 2.71 3.04
C ARG A 45 -4.32 1.93 4.32
N LYS A 46 -5.35 1.32 4.92
CA LYS A 46 -5.16 0.46 6.10
C LYS A 46 -4.28 -0.75 5.79
N VAL A 47 -4.52 -1.41 4.66
CA VAL A 47 -3.69 -2.54 4.19
C VAL A 47 -2.25 -2.09 3.92
N VAL A 48 -2.05 -0.90 3.35
CA VAL A 48 -0.71 -0.31 3.15
C VAL A 48 0.03 -0.17 4.49
N GLN A 49 -0.62 0.36 5.52
CA GLN A 49 -0.02 0.54 6.85
C GLN A 49 0.35 -0.80 7.52
N GLU A 50 -0.51 -1.80 7.40
CA GLU A 50 -0.22 -3.16 7.88
C GLU A 50 0.98 -3.77 7.15
N MET A 51 1.04 -3.59 5.83
CA MET A 51 2.16 -4.07 5.02
C MET A 51 3.47 -3.31 5.30
N GLU A 52 3.42 -2.02 5.58
CA GLU A 52 4.59 -1.24 6.04
C GLU A 52 5.16 -1.81 7.34
N THR A 53 4.28 -2.11 8.30
CA THR A 53 4.67 -2.76 9.56
C THR A 53 5.36 -4.09 9.29
N ARG A 54 4.78 -4.92 8.41
CA ARG A 54 5.37 -6.22 8.07
C ARG A 54 6.73 -6.10 7.36
N VAL A 55 6.89 -5.09 6.51
CA VAL A 55 8.20 -4.81 5.88
C VAL A 55 9.23 -4.48 6.94
N SER A 56 8.90 -3.61 7.90
CA SER A 56 9.83 -3.26 8.98
C SER A 56 10.24 -4.48 9.80
N GLU A 57 9.30 -5.34 10.20
CA GLU A 57 9.61 -6.59 10.90
C GLU A 57 10.58 -7.48 10.09
N LEU A 58 10.32 -7.65 8.80
CA LEU A 58 11.17 -8.44 7.91
C LEU A 58 12.58 -7.86 7.75
N GLU A 59 12.72 -6.53 7.77
CA GLU A 59 14.02 -5.86 7.77
C GLU A 59 14.83 -6.16 9.04
N PHE A 60 14.16 -6.29 10.19
CA PHE A 60 14.82 -6.72 11.44
C PHE A 60 15.15 -8.22 11.45
N GLU A 61 14.35 -9.04 10.80
CA GLU A 61 14.54 -10.50 10.74
C GLU A 61 15.67 -10.89 9.77
N GLU A 62 15.76 -10.25 8.60
CA GLU A 62 16.68 -10.65 7.53
C GLU A 62 18.11 -10.07 7.76
N PRO A 63 19.16 -10.92 7.86
CA PRO A 63 20.54 -10.48 8.16
C PRO A 63 21.10 -9.44 7.21
N GLN A 64 20.67 -9.49 5.94
CA GLN A 64 21.11 -8.59 4.88
C GLN A 64 20.67 -7.12 5.08
N TYR A 65 19.70 -6.84 5.96
CA TYR A 65 19.28 -5.47 6.32
C TYR A 65 19.86 -4.99 7.66
N LYS A 66 20.61 -5.83 8.39
CA LYS A 66 21.15 -5.50 9.72
C LYS A 66 22.40 -4.60 9.70
N GLY A 67 22.86 -4.18 8.53
CA GLY A 67 24.11 -3.43 8.35
C GLY A 67 24.00 -2.19 7.45
N VAL A 68 22.78 -1.69 7.23
CA VAL A 68 22.51 -0.39 6.58
C VAL A 68 22.35 0.71 7.62
#